data_AF-A0A7C0UCD5-F1
#
_entry.id   AF-A0A7C0UCD5-F1
#
_cell.length_a   1.000
_cell.length_b   1.000
_cell.length_c   1.000
_cell.angle_alpha   90.00
_cell.angle_beta   90.00
_cell.angle_gamma   90.00
#
_symmetry.space_group_name_H-M   'P 1'
#
loop_
_entity.id
_entity.type
_entity.pdbx_description
1 polymer ?
#
loop_
_entity_poly.entity_id
_entity_poly.type
_entity_poly.pdbx_seq_one_letter_code
_entity_poly.pdbx_strand_id
1 'polypeptide(L)' 'MARLSYKQRVKMTKKSFAFPEKKTKKNPAGRGAYPINDEEHARAALRYGARYLSPSELARLKRKIHRKFPNIKIS' A
#
# COMPACT_ATOMS: atom_id res chain seq x y z
N MET A 1 -10.10 -7.01 9.02
CA MET A 1 -9.59 -6.75 7.65
C MET A 1 -10.09 -7.73 6.60
N ALA A 2 -11.05 -7.29 5.79
CA ALA A 2 -11.45 -8.00 4.59
C ALA A 2 -10.28 -8.02 3.57
N ARG A 3 -9.90 -9.20 3.11
CA ARG A 3 -8.80 -9.37 2.13
C ARG A 3 -9.27 -8.91 0.75
N LEU A 4 -8.66 -7.86 0.20
CA LEU A 4 -8.92 -7.46 -1.18
C LEU A 4 -8.59 -8.59 -2.16
N SER A 5 -9.59 -9.04 -2.91
CA SER A 5 -9.43 -10.03 -3.96
C SER A 5 -8.59 -9.48 -5.12
N TYR A 6 -8.08 -10.36 -5.98
CA TYR A 6 -7.37 -9.94 -7.18
C TYR A 6 -8.26 -9.04 -8.07
N LYS A 7 -9.50 -9.47 -8.33
CA LYS A 7 -10.47 -8.73 -9.17
C LYS A 7 -10.76 -7.34 -8.58
N GLN A 8 -10.88 -7.22 -7.26
CA GLN A 8 -11.06 -5.92 -6.59
C GLN A 8 -9.82 -5.03 -6.78
N ARG A 9 -8.61 -5.54 -6.55
CA ARG A 9 -7.37 -4.76 -6.72
C ARG A 9 -7.13 -4.28 -8.13
N VAL A 10 -7.55 -5.06 -9.14
CA VAL A 10 -7.48 -4.64 -10.56
C VAL A 10 -8.32 -3.39 -10.80
N LYS A 11 -9.54 -3.34 -10.26
CA LYS A 11 -10.47 -2.20 -10.43
C LYS A 11 -10.10 -0.94 -9.62
N MET A 12 -9.25 -1.06 -8.60
CA MET A 12 -8.84 0.09 -7.78
C MET A 12 -8.02 1.12 -8.56
N THR A 13 -8.20 2.40 -8.25
CA THR A 13 -7.37 3.45 -8.85
C THR A 13 -5.92 3.38 -8.35
N LYS A 14 -4.97 3.89 -9.13
CA LYS A 14 -3.55 3.97 -8.72
C LYS A 14 -3.35 4.76 -7.42
N LYS A 15 -4.19 5.78 -7.16
CA LYS A 15 -4.13 6.62 -5.95
C LYS A 15 -4.39 5.83 -4.66
N SER A 16 -5.00 4.65 -4.75
CA SER A 16 -5.24 3.78 -3.61
C SER A 16 -4.02 2.96 -3.18
N PHE A 17 -2.88 3.08 -3.86
CA PHE A 17 -1.67 2.31 -3.60
C PHE A 17 -0.51 3.20 -3.12
N ALA A 18 0.35 2.65 -2.25
CA ALA A 18 1.56 3.32 -1.81
C ALA A 18 2.64 3.38 -2.90
N PHE A 19 2.67 2.45 -3.85
CA PHE A 19 3.58 2.49 -5.00
C PHE A 19 2.75 2.37 -6.30
N PRO A 20 2.07 3.45 -6.72
CA PRO A 20 1.21 3.45 -7.90
C PRO A 20 1.95 3.08 -9.19
N GLU A 21 3.24 3.35 -9.27
CA GLU A 21 4.11 2.97 -10.39
C GLU A 21 4.25 1.45 -10.54
N LYS A 22 4.10 0.68 -9.45
CA LYS A 22 4.13 -0.80 -9.50
C LYS A 22 2.84 -1.38 -10.06
N LYS A 23 1.76 -0.59 -10.18
CA LYS A 23 0.52 -0.97 -10.87
C LYS A 23 0.60 -0.60 -12.36
N THR A 24 0.90 -1.59 -13.19
CA THR A 24 1.10 -1.44 -14.64
C THR A 24 0.15 -2.33 -15.44
N LYS A 25 0.12 -2.22 -16.77
CA LYS A 25 -0.67 -3.13 -17.63
C LYS A 25 -0.27 -4.60 -17.43
N LYS A 26 1.01 -4.88 -17.20
CA LYS A 26 1.54 -6.22 -16.91
C LYS A 26 1.36 -6.67 -15.44
N ASN A 27 1.03 -5.73 -14.54
CA ASN A 27 0.74 -5.98 -13.12
C ASN A 27 -0.53 -5.24 -12.69
N PRO A 28 -1.71 -5.65 -13.20
CA PRO A 28 -2.94 -4.87 -13.05
C PRO A 28 -3.46 -4.85 -11.60
N ALA A 29 -3.14 -5.86 -10.80
CA ALA A 29 -3.48 -5.91 -9.37
C ALA A 29 -2.47 -5.19 -8.46
N GLY A 30 -1.38 -4.66 -9.01
CA GLY A 30 -0.36 -3.94 -8.24
C GLY A 30 0.32 -4.82 -7.18
N ARG A 31 0.81 -6.00 -7.55
CA ARG A 31 1.68 -6.79 -6.66
C ARG A 31 2.86 -5.92 -6.20
N GLY A 32 3.10 -5.87 -4.89
CA GLY A 32 4.12 -5.00 -4.28
C GLY A 32 3.76 -3.50 -4.27
N ALA A 33 2.57 -3.11 -4.73
CA ALA A 33 2.13 -1.71 -4.75
C ALA A 33 1.55 -1.24 -3.40
N TYR A 34 1.21 -2.19 -2.50
CA TYR A 34 0.62 -1.97 -1.17
C TYR A 34 -0.65 -1.09 -1.20
N PRO A 35 -1.86 -1.69 -1.28
CA PRO A 35 -3.09 -0.93 -1.16
C PRO A 35 -3.17 -0.26 0.22
N ILE A 36 -3.60 1.00 0.24
CA ILE A 36 -3.77 1.87 1.41
C ILE A 36 -5.12 2.60 1.31
N ASN A 37 -6.19 1.86 0.98
CA ASN A 37 -7.54 2.40 0.80
C ASN A 37 -8.21 2.77 2.13
N ASP A 38 -7.87 2.09 3.21
CA ASP A 38 -8.35 2.33 4.57
C ASP A 38 -7.21 2.16 5.60
N GLU A 39 -7.51 2.45 6.87
CA GLU A 39 -6.52 2.38 7.95
C GLU A 39 -5.98 0.96 8.21
N GLU A 40 -6.84 -0.06 8.09
CA GLU A 40 -6.42 -1.45 8.30
C GLU A 40 -5.41 -1.88 7.22
N HIS A 41 -5.67 -1.54 5.96
CA HIS A 41 -4.75 -1.75 4.84
C HIS A 41 -3.45 -0.98 5.03
N ALA A 42 -3.48 0.24 5.54
CA ALA A 42 -2.28 1.00 5.86
C ALA A 42 -1.44 0.34 6.97
N ARG A 43 -2.06 -0.12 8.07
CA ARG A 43 -1.36 -0.86 9.14
C ARG A 43 -0.77 -2.17 8.63
N ALA A 44 -1.54 -2.92 7.83
CA ALA A 44 -1.04 -4.13 7.19
C ALA A 44 0.14 -3.83 6.25
N ALA A 45 0.06 -2.74 5.47
CA ALA A 45 1.14 -2.32 4.60
C ALA A 45 2.42 -2.00 5.37
N LEU A 46 2.35 -1.34 6.53
CA LEU A 46 3.51 -1.12 7.39
C LEU A 46 4.13 -2.45 7.86
N ARG A 47 3.31 -3.39 8.34
CA ARG A 47 3.79 -4.71 8.81
C ARG A 47 4.50 -5.50 7.72
N TYR A 48 3.91 -5.57 6.52
CA TYR A 48 4.52 -6.28 5.39
C TYR A 48 5.67 -5.49 4.77
N GLY A 49 5.60 -4.16 4.78
CA GLY A 49 6.64 -3.28 4.29
C GLY A 49 7.92 -3.44 5.09
N ALA A 50 7.83 -3.48 6.42
CA ALA A 50 8.97 -3.70 7.30
C ALA A 50 9.71 -5.03 7.03
N ARG A 51 9.03 -6.03 6.47
CA ARG A 51 9.59 -7.36 6.20
C ARG A 51 10.17 -7.53 4.80
N TYR A 52 9.65 -6.79 3.82
CA TYR A 52 9.95 -7.04 2.39
C TYR A 52 10.44 -5.82 1.61
N LEU A 53 10.28 -4.60 2.14
CA LEU A 53 10.75 -3.38 1.47
C LEU A 53 12.17 -3.03 1.92
N SER A 54 12.91 -2.42 1.01
CA SER A 54 14.15 -1.72 1.36
C SER A 54 13.89 -0.54 2.31
N PRO A 55 14.90 -0.07 3.07
CA PRO A 55 14.75 1.07 3.97
C PRO A 55 14.19 2.34 3.29
N SER A 56 14.63 2.61 2.06
CA SER A 56 14.18 3.77 1.28
C SER A 56 12.72 3.66 0.85
N GLU A 57 12.28 2.48 0.42
CA GLU A 57 10.88 2.21 0.09
C GLU A 57 10.01 2.23 1.35
N LEU A 58 10.47 1.67 2.46
CA LEU A 58 9.75 1.72 3.74
C LEU A 58 9.53 3.16 4.21
N ALA A 59 10.55 4.02 4.13
CA ALA A 59 10.42 5.44 4.46
C ALA A 59 9.41 6.15 3.54
N ARG A 60 9.38 5.80 2.25
CA ARG A 60 8.37 6.32 1.30
C ARG A 60 6.96 5.82 1.62
N LEU A 61 6.81 4.56 2.01
CA LEU A 61 5.56 3.97 2.47
C LEU A 61 5.03 4.69 3.73
N LYS A 62 5.88 4.84 4.75
CA LYS A 62 5.58 5.57 6.00
C LYS A 62 5.07 6.98 5.70
N ARG A 63 5.79 7.75 4.88
CA ARG A 63 5.37 9.11 4.47
C ARG A 63 4.01 9.15 3.79
N LYS A 64 3.73 8.21 2.87
CA LYS A 64 2.43 8.16 2.18
C LYS A 64 1.28 7.80 3.12
N ILE A 65 1.51 6.87 4.05
CA ILE A 65 0.53 6.50 5.06
C ILE A 65 0.25 7.68 5.98
N HIS A 66 1.29 8.33 6.52
CA HIS A 66 1.13 9.51 7.39
C HIS A 66 0.33 10.62 6.70
N ARG A 67 0.60 10.87 5.41
CA ARG A 67 -0.15 11.88 4.65
C ARG A 67 -1.64 11.54 4.47
N LYS A 68 -1.98 10.25 4.35
CA LYS A 68 -3.36 9.81 4.08
C LYS A 68 -4.14 9.49 5.36
N PHE A 69 -3.44 9.03 6.38
CA PHE A 69 -3.96 8.59 7.67
C PHE A 69 -3.04 9.12 8.78
N PRO A 70 -3.12 10.42 9.12
CA PRO A 70 -2.25 11.06 10.09
C PRO A 70 -2.36 10.46 11.50
N ASN A 71 -3.51 9.83 11.80
CA ASN A 71 -3.78 9.22 13.11
C ASN A 71 -3.13 7.84 13.28
N ILE A 72 -2.54 7.25 12.23
CA ILE A 72 -1.84 5.97 12.35
C ILE A 72 -0.48 6.23 13.00
N LYS A 73 -0.26 5.67 14.20
CA LYS A 73 1.05 5.67 14.84
C LYS A 73 2.04 4.89 13.98
N ILE A 74 3.06 5.59 13.49
CA ILE A 74 4.18 5.01 12.77
C ILE A 74 5.36 5.00 13.74
N SER A 75 5.63 3.85 14.36
CA SER A 75 6.85 3.60 15.14
C SER A 75 7.90 2.85 14.32
#